data_AF-A0A1E3VV77-F1
#
_entry.id   AF-A0A1E3VV77-F1
#
_cell.length_a   1.000
_cell.length_b   1.000
_cell.length_c   1.000
_cell.angle_alpha   90.00
_cell.angle_beta   90.00
_cell.angle_gamma   90.00
#
_symmetry.space_group_name_H-M   'P 1'
#
loop_
_entity.id
_entity.type
_entity.pdbx_description
1 polymer ?
#
loop_
_entity_poly.entity_id
_entity_poly.type
_entity_poly.pdbx_seq_one_letter_code
_entity_poly.pdbx_strand_id
1 'polypeptide(L)'
;MSMRPEDKTPSQENGQVQYCAEYAQQAERLSQLGLDDADLAFFFGVNQGTLDQWKAEQLEFLTGIEIGRLTVEGIVERATVRNITGYTAIKQRVLRGRVIELEYHVRGDPWAGMEWLSLRKPSWVDGA
;
A
#
# COMPACT_ATOMS: atom_id res chain seq x y z
N MET A 1 23.23 0.83 -25.97
CA MET A 1 23.32 -0.43 -25.21
C MET A 1 23.24 -0.08 -23.73
N SER A 2 22.05 0.04 -23.16
CA SER A 2 21.90 0.23 -21.71
C SER A 2 21.78 -1.13 -21.05
N MET A 3 22.75 -1.43 -20.20
CA MET A 3 22.77 -2.61 -19.33
C MET A 3 21.49 -2.62 -18.48
N ARG A 4 20.79 -3.76 -18.46
CA ARG A 4 19.70 -3.99 -17.50
C ARG A 4 20.32 -4.04 -16.11
N PRO A 5 19.67 -3.50 -15.07
CA PRO A 5 20.09 -3.80 -13.71
C PRO A 5 19.94 -5.32 -13.53
N GLU A 6 21.03 -5.98 -13.21
CA GLU A 6 21.05 -7.39 -12.91
C GLU A 6 20.06 -7.64 -11.77
N ASP A 7 19.08 -8.50 -12.05
CA ASP A 7 18.12 -8.97 -11.07
C ASP A 7 18.92 -9.82 -10.08
N LYS A 8 19.37 -9.19 -8.98
CA LYS A 8 20.08 -9.87 -7.90
C LYS A 8 19.08 -10.80 -7.21
N THR A 9 18.80 -11.95 -7.82
CA THR A 9 18.15 -13.06 -7.12
C THR A 9 18.98 -13.39 -5.87
N PRO A 10 18.35 -13.59 -4.70
CA PRO A 10 19.01 -13.97 -3.47
C PRO A 10 20.01 -15.11 -3.70
N SER A 11 21.28 -14.89 -3.36
CA SER A 11 22.29 -15.95 -3.39
C SER A 11 21.86 -17.09 -2.46
N GLN A 12 21.64 -18.29 -3.00
CA GLN A 12 21.31 -19.48 -2.24
C GLN A 12 22.57 -20.32 -1.99
N GLU A 13 22.96 -20.50 -0.72
CA GLU A 13 23.84 -21.60 -0.30
C GLU A 13 23.00 -22.68 0.37
N ASN A 14 23.10 -23.92 -0.11
CA ASN A 14 22.40 -25.12 0.40
C ASN A 14 20.85 -25.09 0.37
N GLY A 15 20.23 -24.22 -0.43
CA GLY A 15 18.76 -24.14 -0.57
C GLY A 15 18.07 -23.33 0.54
N GLN A 16 18.84 -22.69 1.43
CA GLN A 16 18.32 -21.72 2.39
C GLN A 16 18.69 -20.31 1.92
N VAL A 17 17.67 -19.48 1.70
CA VAL A 17 17.88 -18.05 1.46
C VAL A 17 18.31 -17.42 2.80
N GLN A 18 19.52 -16.86 2.83
CA GLN A 18 20.00 -16.12 3.98
C GLN A 18 19.56 -14.65 3.90
N TYR A 19 19.31 -14.05 5.05
CA TYR A 19 18.98 -12.64 5.14
C TYR A 19 20.13 -11.76 4.65
N CYS A 20 19.80 -10.74 3.86
CA CYS A 20 20.72 -9.69 3.42
C CYS A 20 20.14 -8.33 3.82
N ALA A 21 21.00 -7.40 4.27
CA ALA A 21 20.55 -6.07 4.70
C ALA A 21 19.80 -5.28 3.60
N GLU A 22 20.11 -5.53 2.31
CA GLU A 22 19.39 -4.94 1.18
C GLU A 22 17.88 -5.31 1.16
N TYR A 23 17.49 -6.42 1.79
CA TYR A 23 16.09 -6.87 1.83
C TYR A 23 15.21 -5.96 2.68
N ALA A 24 15.74 -5.21 3.65
CA ALA A 24 14.95 -4.23 4.40
C ALA A 24 14.37 -3.15 3.49
N GLN A 25 15.20 -2.59 2.60
CA GLN A 25 14.74 -1.60 1.63
C GLN A 25 13.79 -2.20 0.59
N GLN A 26 14.00 -3.46 0.19
CA GLN A 26 13.09 -4.14 -0.74
C GLN A 26 11.72 -4.39 -0.09
N ALA A 27 11.70 -4.86 1.16
CA ALA A 27 10.48 -5.09 1.93
C ALA A 27 9.68 -3.80 2.11
N GLU A 28 10.34 -2.68 2.41
CA GLU A 28 9.69 -1.37 2.44
C GLU A 28 8.98 -1.05 1.12
N ARG A 29 9.68 -1.15 -0.01
CA ARG A 29 9.12 -0.85 -1.33
C ARG A 29 7.97 -1.79 -1.70
N LEU A 30 8.07 -3.07 -1.37
CA LEU A 30 7.03 -4.05 -1.62
C LEU A 30 5.80 -3.77 -0.75
N SER A 31 5.98 -3.47 0.53
CA SER A 31 4.88 -3.09 1.41
C SER A 31 4.24 -1.76 1.03
N GLN A 32 4.99 -0.80 0.45
CA GLN A 32 4.43 0.43 -0.14
C GLN A 32 3.50 0.16 -1.34
N LEU A 33 3.69 -0.97 -2.02
CA LEU A 33 2.80 -1.43 -3.10
C LEU A 33 1.57 -2.18 -2.56
N GLY A 34 1.45 -2.37 -1.24
CA GLY A 34 0.32 -3.04 -0.59
C GLY A 34 0.44 -4.56 -0.53
N LEU A 35 1.64 -5.11 -0.73
CA LEU A 35 1.88 -6.55 -0.61
C LEU A 35 1.85 -6.98 0.86
N ASP A 36 1.26 -8.14 1.12
CA ASP A 36 1.21 -8.74 2.45
C ASP A 36 2.44 -9.63 2.72
N ASP A 37 2.49 -10.20 3.92
CA ASP A 37 3.60 -11.06 4.32
C ASP A 37 3.73 -12.33 3.47
N ALA A 38 2.62 -12.86 2.93
CA ALA A 38 2.66 -14.03 2.06
C ALA A 38 3.26 -13.68 0.69
N ASP A 39 2.91 -12.51 0.15
CA ASP A 39 3.51 -11.97 -1.07
C ASP A 39 5.00 -11.67 -0.86
N LEU A 40 5.39 -11.13 0.29
CA LEU A 40 6.80 -10.91 0.64
C LEU A 40 7.58 -12.22 0.73
N ALA A 41 7.03 -13.23 1.42
CA ALA A 41 7.64 -14.55 1.52
C ALA A 41 7.83 -15.19 0.14
N PHE A 42 6.81 -15.10 -0.72
CA PHE A 42 6.89 -15.55 -2.10
C PHE A 42 7.96 -14.79 -2.89
N PHE A 43 8.03 -13.47 -2.77
CA PHE A 43 9.02 -12.64 -3.45
C PHE A 43 10.47 -13.01 -3.07
N PHE A 44 10.74 -13.20 -1.77
CA PHE A 44 12.06 -13.57 -1.30
C PHE A 44 12.38 -15.07 -1.48
N GLY A 45 11.43 -15.87 -1.96
CA GLY A 45 11.60 -17.31 -2.13
C GLY A 45 11.78 -18.06 -0.80
N VAL A 46 11.15 -17.55 0.27
CA VAL A 46 11.21 -18.12 1.62
C VAL A 46 9.84 -18.61 2.06
N ASN A 47 9.80 -19.45 3.09
CA ASN A 47 8.55 -19.78 3.76
C ASN A 47 8.19 -18.70 4.80
N GLN A 48 6.94 -18.71 5.25
CA GLN A 48 6.44 -17.77 6.25
C GLN A 48 7.26 -17.77 7.55
N GLY A 49 7.70 -18.94 8.02
CA GLY A 49 8.49 -19.04 9.25
C GLY A 49 9.86 -18.36 9.15
N THR A 50 10.52 -18.45 7.99
CA THR A 50 11.77 -17.73 7.72
C THR A 50 11.54 -16.23 7.64
N LEU A 51 10.47 -15.78 7.00
CA LEU A 51 10.10 -14.36 6.98
C LEU A 51 9.81 -13.83 8.40
N ASP A 52 9.06 -14.61 9.20
CA ASP A 52 8.74 -14.27 10.59
C ASP A 52 10.01 -14.20 11.46
N GLN A 53 10.96 -15.11 11.22
CA GLN A 53 12.28 -15.06 11.85
C GLN A 53 13.04 -13.78 11.46
N TRP A 54 13.05 -13.40 10.18
CA TRP A 54 13.70 -12.16 9.74
C TRP A 54 13.06 -10.93 10.39
N LYS A 55 11.73 -10.88 10.49
CA LYS A 55 11.03 -9.80 11.21
C LYS A 55 11.41 -9.73 12.70
N ALA A 56 11.61 -10.89 13.34
CA ALA A 56 11.98 -10.96 14.76
C ALA A 56 13.44 -10.58 15.01
N GLU A 57 14.36 -10.99 14.13
CA GLU A 57 15.80 -10.82 14.30
C GLU A 57 16.34 -9.51 13.72
N GLN A 58 15.69 -8.96 12.68
CA GLN A 58 16.18 -7.83 11.90
C GLN A 58 15.22 -6.65 12.00
N LEU A 59 15.49 -5.74 12.94
CA LEU A 59 14.62 -4.59 13.20
C LEU A 59 14.44 -3.69 11.97
N GLU A 60 15.47 -3.51 11.14
CA GLU A 60 15.37 -2.69 9.93
C GLU A 60 14.40 -3.29 8.90
N PHE A 61 14.35 -4.62 8.78
CA PHE A 61 13.43 -5.32 7.91
C PHE A 61 11.98 -5.12 8.36
N LEU A 62 11.71 -5.34 9.64
CA LEU A 62 10.39 -5.10 10.22
C LEU A 62 9.97 -3.62 10.10
N THR A 63 10.91 -2.69 10.35
CA THR A 63 10.66 -1.25 10.22
C THR A 63 10.31 -0.88 8.78
N GLY A 64 11.00 -1.46 7.80
CA GLY A 64 10.69 -1.25 6.38
C GLY A 64 9.25 -1.67 6.03
N ILE A 65 8.84 -2.87 6.46
CA ILE A 65 7.46 -3.36 6.24
C ILE A 65 6.44 -2.41 6.86
N GLU A 66 6.67 -1.99 8.10
CA GLU A 66 5.75 -1.10 8.82
C GLU A 66 5.64 0.28 8.16
N ILE A 67 6.75 0.87 7.72
CA ILE A 67 6.74 2.13 6.98
C ILE A 67 5.93 2.00 5.67
N GLY A 68 6.12 0.88 4.95
CA GLY A 68 5.35 0.63 3.74
C GLY A 68 3.85 0.48 4.01
N ARG A 69 3.49 -0.27 5.05
CA ARG A 69 2.10 -0.42 5.50
C ARG A 69 1.46 0.91 5.87
N LEU A 70 2.12 1.73 6.68
CA LEU A 70 1.65 3.08 7.05
C LEU A 70 1.46 3.98 5.82
N THR A 71 2.32 3.83 4.81
CA THR A 71 2.19 4.57 3.55
C THR A 71 0.90 4.21 2.82
N VAL A 72 0.60 2.91 2.72
CA VAL A 72 -0.65 2.41 2.10
C VAL A 72 -1.87 2.82 2.90
N GLU A 73 -1.84 2.68 4.23
CA GLU A 73 -2.92 3.13 5.12
C GLU A 73 -3.22 4.61 4.93
N GLY A 74 -2.19 5.46 4.80
CA GLY A 74 -2.36 6.89 4.52
C GLY A 74 -2.96 7.17 3.13
N ILE A 75 -2.66 6.35 2.11
CA ILE A 75 -3.30 6.46 0.78
C ILE A 75 -4.79 6.13 0.90
N VAL A 76 -5.12 5.03 1.58
CA VAL A 76 -6.50 4.60 1.81
C VAL A 76 -7.26 5.66 2.61
N GLU A 77 -6.68 6.21 3.68
CA GLU A 77 -7.30 7.28 4.46
C GLU A 77 -7.63 8.51 3.60
N ARG A 78 -6.69 8.98 2.77
CA ARG A 78 -6.94 10.12 1.86
C ARG A 78 -8.03 9.82 0.84
N ALA A 79 -8.05 8.62 0.28
CA ALA A 79 -9.07 8.18 -0.66
C ALA A 79 -10.45 8.13 0.00
N THR A 80 -10.53 7.57 1.22
CA THR A 80 -11.74 7.49 2.03
C THR A 80 -12.26 8.88 2.37
N VAL A 81 -11.41 9.82 2.81
CA VAL A 81 -11.82 11.21 3.07
C VAL A 81 -12.41 11.85 1.82
N ARG A 82 -11.76 11.70 0.65
CA ARG A 82 -12.32 12.20 -0.63
C ARG A 82 -13.67 11.57 -0.95
N ASN A 83 -13.82 10.26 -0.72
CA ASN A 83 -15.08 9.56 -0.94
C ASN A 83 -16.19 10.06 -0.02
N ILE A 84 -15.88 10.39 1.23
CA ILE A 84 -16.83 10.92 2.22
C ILE A 84 -17.23 12.36 1.89
N THR A 85 -16.27 13.23 1.54
CA THR A 85 -16.55 14.65 1.29
C THR A 85 -17.12 14.92 -0.11
N GLY A 86 -16.92 13.99 -1.04
CA GLY A 86 -17.09 14.23 -2.46
C GLY A 86 -15.87 14.93 -3.07
N TYR A 87 -15.76 14.83 -4.38
CA TYR A 87 -14.66 15.42 -5.15
C TYR A 87 -15.10 15.69 -6.59
N THR A 88 -14.37 16.56 -7.26
CA THR A 88 -14.59 16.82 -8.69
C THR A 88 -13.66 15.96 -9.52
N ALA A 89 -14.20 15.34 -10.57
CA ALA A 89 -13.49 14.42 -11.44
C ALA A 89 -13.62 14.87 -12.90
N ILE A 90 -12.58 14.58 -13.68
CA ILE A 90 -12.57 14.82 -15.13
C ILE A 90 -12.84 13.49 -15.83
N LYS A 91 -13.84 13.48 -16.70
CA LYS A 91 -14.15 12.35 -17.58
C LYS A 91 -13.84 12.72 -19.02
N GLN A 92 -12.91 11.99 -19.62
CA GLN A 92 -12.68 12.07 -21.06
C GLN A 92 -13.77 11.29 -21.81
N ARG A 93 -14.32 11.90 -22.87
CA ARG A 93 -15.24 11.27 -23.81
C ARG A 93 -14.78 11.57 -25.23
N VAL A 94 -14.84 10.56 -26.11
CA VAL A 94 -14.61 10.77 -27.53
C VAL A 94 -15.93 11.14 -28.19
N LEU A 95 -16.01 12.33 -28.77
CA LEU A 95 -17.16 12.80 -29.52
C LEU A 95 -16.72 13.22 -30.93
N ARG A 96 -17.27 12.57 -31.96
CA ARG A 96 -16.95 12.85 -33.38
C ARG A 96 -15.43 12.85 -33.67
N GLY A 97 -14.71 11.88 -33.11
CA GLY A 97 -13.25 11.73 -33.30
C GLY A 97 -12.37 12.70 -32.51
N ARG A 98 -12.95 13.53 -31.63
CA ARG A 98 -12.20 14.42 -30.72
C ARG A 98 -12.36 13.98 -29.27
N VAL A 99 -11.28 14.04 -28.50
CA VAL A 99 -11.33 13.86 -27.04
C VAL A 99 -11.83 15.16 -26.43
N ILE A 100 -12.90 15.07 -25.65
CA ILE A 100 -13.47 16.17 -24.88
C ILE A 100 -13.38 15.79 -23.40
N GLU A 101 -12.95 16.73 -22.58
CA GLU A 101 -12.93 16.60 -21.12
C GLU A 101 -14.19 17.22 -20.53
N LEU A 102 -14.91 16.45 -19.72
CA LEU A 102 -16.04 16.94 -18.92
C LEU A 102 -15.66 16.89 -17.45
N GLU A 103 -15.76 18.03 -16.79
CA GLU A 103 -15.69 18.11 -15.34
C GLU A 103 -17.06 17.76 -14.74
N TYR A 104 -17.09 16.87 -13.74
CA TYR A 104 -18.31 16.51 -13.04
C TYR A 104 -18.02 16.27 -11.55
N HIS A 105 -18.98 16.61 -10.72
CA HIS A 105 -18.87 16.43 -9.28
C HIS A 105 -19.37 15.05 -8.85
N VAL A 106 -18.53 14.30 -8.13
CA VAL A 106 -18.88 13.06 -7.44
C VAL A 106 -19.36 13.44 -6.04
N ARG A 107 -20.63 13.17 -5.74
CA ARG A 107 -21.17 13.38 -4.39
C ARG A 107 -20.46 12.47 -3.40
N GLY A 108 -20.17 13.01 -2.23
CA GLY A 108 -19.65 12.21 -1.12
C GLY A 108 -20.66 11.19 -0.62
N ASP A 109 -20.17 10.19 0.11
CA ASP A 109 -20.96 9.19 0.82
C ASP A 109 -21.19 9.61 2.28
N PRO A 110 -22.41 10.10 2.63
CA PRO A 110 -22.71 10.55 3.98
C PRO A 110 -22.68 9.41 5.01
N TRP A 111 -23.02 8.18 4.61
CA TRP A 111 -23.05 7.02 5.51
C TRP A 111 -21.64 6.64 5.94
N ALA A 112 -20.72 6.50 4.97
CA ALA A 112 -19.30 6.27 5.25
C ALA A 112 -18.72 7.40 6.11
N GLY A 113 -19.19 8.64 5.94
CA GLY A 113 -18.80 9.77 6.76
C GLY A 113 -19.25 9.65 8.22
N MET A 114 -20.47 9.17 8.46
CA MET A 114 -20.98 8.93 9.80
C MET A 114 -20.19 7.81 10.51
N GLU A 115 -19.91 6.70 9.82
CA GLU A 115 -19.09 5.61 10.37
C GLU A 115 -17.66 6.05 10.68
N TRP A 116 -17.06 6.88 9.82
CA TRP A 116 -15.74 7.43 10.06
C TRP A 116 -15.71 8.36 11.29
N LEU A 117 -16.75 9.18 11.45
CA LEU A 117 -16.88 10.10 12.59
C LEU A 117 -17.16 9.38 13.90
N SER A 118 -17.97 8.31 13.91
CA SER A 118 -18.31 7.59 15.14
C SER A 118 -17.07 6.98 15.82
N LEU A 119 -16.14 6.45 15.02
CA LEU A 119 -14.88 5.87 15.53
C LEU A 119 -13.91 6.91 16.09
N ARG A 120 -13.96 8.16 15.59
CA ARG A 120 -12.99 9.22 15.93
C ARG A 120 -13.54 10.29 16.87
N LYS A 121 -14.86 10.43 16.93
CA LYS A 121 -15.59 11.35 17.81
C LYS A 121 -16.77 10.59 18.41
N PRO A 122 -16.53 9.75 19.43
CA PRO A 122 -17.59 8.96 20.07
C PRO A 122 -18.76 9.84 20.58
N SER A 123 -18.45 11.05 21.08
CA SER A 123 -19.43 12.04 21.53
C SER A 123 -20.38 12.57 20.46
N TRP A 124 -20.13 12.28 19.18
CA TRP A 124 -21.03 12.60 18.08
C TRP A 124 -22.23 11.64 18.00
N VAL A 125 -22.05 10.39 18.45
CA VAL A 125 -23.09 9.34 18.42
C VAL A 125 -24.08 9.50 19.57
N ASP A 126 -23.59 9.99 20.72
CA ASP A 126 -24.39 10.05 21.95
C ASP A 126 -25.47 11.14 21.96
N GLY A 127 -25.47 12.04 20.98
CA GLY A 127 -26.42 13.15 20.92
C GLY A 127 -26.15 14.21 22.00
N ALA A 128 -25.91 15.44 21.57
CA ALA A 128 -26.23 16.60 22.38
C ALA A 128 -27.75 16.76 22.45
#